data_AF-A0A849DR57-F1
#
_entry.id   AF-A0A849DR57-F1
#
_cell.length_a   1.000
_cell.length_b   1.000
_cell.length_c   1.000
_cell.angle_alpha   90.00
_cell.angle_beta   90.00
_cell.angle_gamma   90.00
#
_symmetry.space_group_name_H-M   'P 1'
#
loop_
_entity.id
_entity.type
_entity.pdbx_description
1 polymer ?
#
loop_
_entity_poly.entity_id
_entity_poly.type
_entity_poly.pdbx_seq_one_letter_code
_entity_poly.pdbx_strand_id
1 'polypeptide(L)'
;MWEGQPAECTTATLRGYGRVSWADLVAALTGATAAWADYDGFHIGDPPAAAPPYTHLWGWADGWMLRARLDGDHAIVATLHLDNTAPSGITSRTPGERLSVTRTRSRTWPSTEHRVGKLNGEVADRPVVLYQLDGDRPVTFVRVG
;
A
#
# COMPACT_ATOMS: atom_id res chain seq x y z
N MET A 1 -17.15 20.26 2.18
CA MET A 1 -16.09 20.15 3.19
C MET A 1 -16.27 18.83 3.88
N TRP A 2 -15.32 17.90 3.73
CA TRP A 2 -15.33 16.65 4.48
C TRP A 2 -14.52 16.89 5.77
N GLU A 3 -15.18 16.81 6.92
CA GLU A 3 -14.49 16.79 8.21
C GLU A 3 -13.75 15.47 8.33
N GLY A 4 -12.42 15.53 8.42
CA GLY A 4 -11.60 14.36 8.66
C GLY A 4 -12.06 13.68 9.94
N GLN A 5 -12.43 12.39 9.85
CA GLN A 5 -12.72 11.62 11.05
C GLN A 5 -11.47 11.59 11.95
N PRO A 6 -11.65 11.56 13.29
CA PRO A 6 -10.53 11.55 14.21
C PRO A 6 -9.61 10.36 13.91
N ALA A 7 -8.32 10.64 13.96
CA ALA A 7 -7.29 9.63 13.85
C ALA A 7 -7.44 8.59 14.98
N GLU A 8 -7.50 7.31 14.62
CA GLU A 8 -7.56 6.20 15.57
C GLU A 8 -6.16 5.62 15.75
N CYS A 9 -5.66 5.54 16.99
CA CYS A 9 -4.41 4.84 17.27
C CYS A 9 -4.69 3.35 17.47
N THR A 10 -3.93 2.50 16.78
CA THR A 10 -3.98 1.05 16.92
C THR A 10 -2.58 0.45 16.99
N THR A 11 -2.47 -0.83 17.32
CA THR A 11 -1.19 -1.54 17.33
C THR A 11 -1.14 -2.54 16.18
N ALA A 12 -0.01 -2.62 15.50
CA ALA A 12 0.22 -3.54 14.40
C ALA A 12 1.65 -4.09 14.44
N THR A 13 1.93 -5.14 13.66
CA THR A 13 3.28 -5.69 13.50
C THR A 13 3.84 -5.34 12.13
N LEU A 14 4.96 -4.62 12.09
CA LEU A 14 5.71 -4.32 10.87
C LEU A 14 6.74 -5.42 10.60
N ARG A 15 6.85 -5.85 9.35
CA ARG A 15 7.92 -6.77 8.90
C ARG A 15 8.56 -6.25 7.63
N GLY A 16 9.89 -6.28 7.56
CA GLY A 16 10.64 -6.01 6.33
C GLY A 16 11.03 -7.31 5.63
N TYR A 17 11.00 -7.32 4.30
CA TYR A 17 11.45 -8.45 3.47
C TYR A 17 12.72 -8.12 2.68
N GLY A 18 13.21 -6.87 2.78
CA GLY A 18 14.37 -6.42 2.03
C GLY A 18 14.08 -6.39 0.53
N ARG A 19 15.08 -6.76 -0.29
CA ARG A 19 14.96 -6.81 -1.74
C ARG A 19 14.29 -8.13 -2.17
N VAL A 20 13.18 -8.01 -2.89
CA VAL A 20 12.36 -9.12 -3.40
C VAL A 20 12.26 -8.99 -4.92
N SER A 21 12.19 -10.10 -5.65
CA SER A 21 11.96 -10.05 -7.11
C SER A 21 10.52 -9.62 -7.42
N TRP A 22 10.28 -9.05 -8.60
CA TRP A 22 8.92 -8.72 -9.03
C TRP A 22 8.01 -9.96 -9.05
N ALA A 23 8.52 -11.09 -9.52
CA ALA A 23 7.78 -12.35 -9.58
C ALA A 23 7.32 -12.82 -8.20
N ASP A 24 8.21 -12.77 -7.20
CA ASP A 24 7.86 -13.14 -5.82
C ASP A 24 6.88 -12.15 -5.20
N LEU A 25 7.00 -10.84 -5.51
CA LEU A 25 6.05 -9.84 -5.07
C LEU A 25 4.65 -10.07 -5.66
N VAL A 26 4.55 -10.36 -6.96
CA VAL A 26 3.27 -10.69 -7.60
C VAL A 26 2.67 -11.95 -7.01
N ALA A 27 3.49 -12.99 -6.78
CA ALA A 27 3.04 -14.21 -6.10
C ALA A 27 2.48 -13.89 -4.70
N ALA A 28 3.13 -13.00 -3.95
CA ALA A 28 2.68 -12.56 -2.63
C ALA A 28 1.40 -11.72 -2.63
N LEU A 29 1.09 -11.07 -3.75
CA LEU A 29 -0.13 -10.30 -3.96
C LEU A 29 -1.25 -11.13 -4.60
N THR A 30 -1.08 -12.43 -4.78
CA THR A 30 -2.12 -13.30 -5.34
C THR A 30 -3.38 -13.26 -4.46
N GLY A 31 -4.51 -12.81 -5.05
CA GLY A 31 -5.79 -12.66 -4.33
C GLY A 31 -5.88 -11.40 -3.45
N ALA A 32 -4.85 -10.55 -3.46
CA ALA A 32 -4.86 -9.25 -2.81
C ALA A 32 -5.24 -8.14 -3.79
N THR A 33 -5.73 -7.01 -3.28
CA THR A 33 -5.87 -5.80 -4.08
C THR A 33 -4.59 -4.99 -4.00
N ALA A 34 -4.20 -4.37 -5.11
CA ALA A 34 -3.08 -3.46 -5.21
C ALA A 34 -3.51 -2.06 -5.65
N ALA A 35 -2.66 -1.09 -5.36
CA ALA A 35 -2.71 0.25 -5.91
C ALA A 35 -1.32 0.66 -6.37
N TRP A 36 -1.23 1.17 -7.61
CA TRP A 36 0.02 1.54 -8.25
C TRP A 36 -0.21 2.70 -9.21
N ALA A 37 0.88 3.26 -9.73
CA ALA A 37 0.81 4.24 -10.80
C ALA A 37 1.68 3.79 -11.98
N ASP A 38 1.30 4.21 -13.17
CA ASP A 38 2.09 4.11 -14.39
C ASP A 38 1.87 5.36 -15.27
N TYR A 39 2.24 5.29 -16.54
CA TYR A 39 2.09 6.41 -17.47
C TYR A 39 0.63 6.78 -17.77
N ASP A 40 -0.31 5.88 -17.53
CA ASP A 40 -1.75 6.09 -17.74
C ASP A 40 -2.47 6.58 -16.47
N GLY A 41 -1.72 6.76 -15.37
CA GLY A 41 -2.20 7.35 -14.14
C GLY A 41 -2.14 6.38 -12.97
N PHE A 42 -3.08 6.53 -12.03
CA PHE A 42 -3.17 5.71 -10.83
C PHE A 42 -4.24 4.63 -11.00
N HIS A 43 -3.96 3.45 -10.47
CA HIS A 43 -4.76 2.24 -10.64
C HIS A 43 -5.04 1.58 -9.29
N ILE A 44 -6.17 0.89 -9.22
CA ILE A 44 -6.56 0.05 -8.08
C ILE A 44 -7.18 -1.22 -8.64
N GLY A 45 -6.66 -2.39 -8.25
CA GLY A 45 -7.12 -3.66 -8.78
C GLY A 45 -6.10 -4.78 -8.56
N ASP A 46 -6.05 -5.73 -9.48
CA ASP A 46 -5.06 -6.81 -9.46
C ASP A 46 -3.65 -6.26 -9.71
N PRO A 47 -2.59 -6.81 -9.09
CA PRO A 47 -1.23 -6.37 -9.35
C PRO A 47 -0.88 -6.48 -10.85
N PRO A 48 -0.17 -5.50 -11.42
CA PRO A 48 0.13 -5.51 -12.85
C PRO A 48 1.03 -6.70 -13.22
N ALA A 49 0.94 -7.19 -14.45
CA ALA A 49 1.73 -8.35 -14.89
C ALA A 49 3.25 -8.05 -14.89
N ALA A 50 3.63 -6.82 -15.21
CA ALA A 50 5.01 -6.35 -15.21
C ALA A 50 5.19 -5.23 -14.17
N ALA A 51 6.43 -5.07 -13.69
CA ALA A 51 6.76 -4.01 -12.74
C ALA A 51 6.43 -2.65 -13.36
N PRO A 52 5.56 -1.82 -12.74
CA PRO A 52 5.24 -0.53 -13.29
C PRO A 52 6.46 0.41 -13.16
N PRO A 53 6.61 1.40 -14.06
CA PRO A 53 7.80 2.25 -14.12
C PRO A 53 7.90 3.27 -12.97
N TYR A 54 6.90 3.33 -12.09
CA TYR A 54 6.84 4.27 -10.97
C TYR A 54 7.37 3.66 -9.68
N THR A 55 7.64 4.51 -8.70
CA THR A 55 8.47 4.15 -7.54
C THR A 55 7.77 3.34 -6.46
N HIS A 56 6.44 3.26 -6.45
CA HIS A 56 5.69 2.67 -5.34
C HIS A 56 4.49 1.85 -5.77
N LEU A 57 4.25 0.77 -5.03
CA LEU A 57 3.04 -0.03 -5.05
C LEU A 57 2.58 -0.26 -3.61
N TRP A 58 1.27 -0.21 -3.40
CA TRP A 58 0.61 -0.65 -2.18
C TRP A 58 -0.20 -1.90 -2.48
N GLY A 59 -0.26 -2.84 -1.54
CA GLY A 59 -1.08 -4.04 -1.64
C GLY A 59 -1.77 -4.33 -0.33
N TRP A 60 -2.93 -4.97 -0.34
CA TRP A 60 -3.64 -5.33 0.88
C TRP A 60 -4.62 -6.49 0.65
N ALA A 61 -4.82 -7.24 1.73
CA ALA A 61 -5.92 -8.18 1.89
C ALA A 61 -6.45 -8.05 3.32
N ASP A 62 -7.36 -8.95 3.72
CA ASP A 62 -7.82 -8.98 5.11
C ASP A 62 -6.64 -9.29 6.05
N GLY A 63 -6.48 -8.45 7.07
CA GLY A 63 -5.48 -8.64 8.12
C GLY A 63 -4.07 -8.13 7.81
N TRP A 64 -3.75 -7.76 6.56
CA TRP A 64 -2.42 -7.21 6.23
C TRP A 64 -2.41 -6.20 5.09
N MET A 65 -1.38 -5.35 5.10
CA MET A 65 -1.03 -4.42 4.03
C MET A 65 0.43 -4.58 3.67
N LEU A 66 0.79 -4.19 2.46
CA LEU A 66 2.11 -4.24 1.87
C LEU A 66 2.43 -2.89 1.24
N ARG A 67 3.67 -2.47 1.39
CA ARG A 67 4.25 -1.35 0.65
C ARG A 67 5.53 -1.82 -0.02
N ALA A 68 5.60 -1.62 -1.33
CA ALA A 68 6.75 -1.91 -2.15
C ALA A 68 7.31 -0.61 -2.72
N ARG A 69 8.62 -0.38 -2.58
CA ARG A 69 9.35 0.59 -3.40
C ARG A 69 9.97 -0.16 -4.58
N LEU A 70 9.58 0.20 -5.79
CA LEU A 70 9.99 -0.48 -7.01
C LEU A 70 11.35 0.04 -7.50
N ASP A 71 12.17 -0.88 -8.01
CA ASP A 71 13.52 -0.67 -8.52
C ASP A 71 13.80 -1.67 -9.67
N GLY A 72 13.26 -1.35 -10.85
CA GLY A 72 13.23 -2.26 -11.99
C GLY A 72 12.44 -3.53 -11.68
N ASP A 73 13.02 -4.70 -11.96
CA ASP A 73 12.41 -6.01 -11.68
C ASP A 73 12.52 -6.46 -10.21
N HIS A 74 12.83 -5.53 -9.30
CA HIS A 74 12.91 -5.80 -7.87
C HIS A 74 12.13 -4.75 -7.09
N ALA A 75 11.81 -5.09 -5.85
CA ALA A 75 11.20 -4.17 -4.90
C ALA A 75 11.82 -4.28 -3.52
N ILE A 76 11.85 -3.18 -2.79
CA ILE A 76 12.07 -3.18 -1.33
C ILE A 76 10.69 -3.26 -0.67
N VAL A 77 10.43 -4.34 0.06
CA VAL A 77 9.09 -4.69 0.55
C VAL A 77 9.02 -4.64 2.07
N ALA A 78 7.92 -4.05 2.57
CA ALA A 78 7.50 -4.15 3.96
C ALA A 78 6.01 -4.47 4.05
N THR A 79 5.60 -5.16 5.12
CA THR A 79 4.20 -5.46 5.40
C THR A 79 3.80 -5.00 6.79
N LEU A 80 2.55 -4.57 6.91
CA LEU A 80 1.91 -4.21 8.15
C LEU A 80 0.81 -5.21 8.44
N HIS A 81 0.92 -5.94 9.55
CA HIS A 81 -0.01 -6.98 9.97
C HIS A 81 -0.90 -6.46 11.08
N LEU A 82 -2.21 -6.48 10.84
CA LEU A 82 -3.25 -6.13 11.81
C LEU A 82 -3.66 -7.35 12.66
N ASP A 83 -3.44 -8.56 12.16
CA ASP A 83 -3.63 -9.83 12.85
C ASP A 83 -2.48 -10.82 12.52
N ASN A 84 -2.72 -12.12 12.68
CA ASN A 84 -1.71 -13.17 12.43
C ASN A 84 -1.64 -13.64 10.96
N THR A 85 -2.45 -13.07 10.06
CA THR A 85 -2.39 -13.36 8.62
C THR A 85 -1.16 -12.73 7.98
N ALA A 86 -0.74 -13.24 6.83
CA ALA A 86 0.42 -12.73 6.10
C ALA A 86 0.28 -13.00 4.60
N PRO A 87 0.92 -12.20 3.73
CA PRO A 87 1.05 -12.56 2.33
C PRO A 87 1.81 -13.89 2.22
N SER A 88 1.33 -14.76 1.34
CA SER A 88 2.05 -15.97 0.92
C SER A 88 3.20 -15.60 -0.03
N GLY A 89 4.01 -16.55 -0.48
CA GLY A 89 5.00 -16.31 -1.55
C GLY A 89 6.30 -15.59 -1.17
N ILE A 90 6.33 -14.78 -0.09
CA ILE A 90 7.56 -14.15 0.43
C ILE A 90 7.96 -14.73 1.79
N THR A 91 9.14 -15.35 1.86
CA THR A 91 9.57 -16.15 3.02
C THR A 91 10.67 -15.50 3.86
N SER A 92 11.59 -14.76 3.24
CA SER A 92 12.67 -14.07 3.94
C SER A 92 12.16 -12.77 4.56
N ARG A 93 12.09 -12.71 5.89
CA ARG A 93 11.60 -11.56 6.63
C ARG A 93 12.44 -11.27 7.86
N THR A 94 12.58 -10.00 8.19
CA THR A 94 13.10 -9.59 9.50
C THR A 94 12.14 -10.03 10.61
N PRO A 95 12.63 -10.14 11.86
CA PRO A 95 11.74 -10.19 13.02
C PRO A 95 10.69 -9.07 12.94
N GLY A 96 9.47 -9.38 13.38
CA GLY A 96 8.39 -8.40 13.38
C GLY A 96 8.56 -7.41 14.53
N GLU A 97 8.34 -6.13 14.24
CA GLU A 97 8.34 -5.05 15.23
C GLU A 97 6.90 -4.64 15.52
N ARG A 98 6.52 -4.65 16.80
CA ARG A 98 5.18 -4.22 17.24
C ARG A 98 5.20 -2.72 17.53
N LEU A 99 4.34 -1.96 16.85
CA LEU A 99 4.34 -0.50 16.91
C LEU A 99 2.95 0.09 16.90
N SER A 100 2.84 1.36 17.32
CA SER A 100 1.63 2.16 17.20
C SER A 100 1.47 2.68 15.78
N VAL A 101 0.24 2.63 15.29
CA VAL A 101 -0.15 3.10 13.96
C VAL A 101 -1.31 4.05 14.10
N THR A 102 -1.15 5.22 13.51
CA THR A 102 -2.23 6.19 13.37
C THR A 102 -3.04 5.86 12.11
N ARG A 103 -4.33 5.57 12.30
CA ARG A 103 -5.28 5.27 11.23
C ARG A 103 -6.12 6.51 10.94
N THR A 104 -6.06 6.96 9.69
CA THR A 104 -6.78 8.15 9.24
C THR A 104 -7.60 7.80 8.01
N ARG A 105 -8.90 8.06 8.04
CA ARG A 105 -9.72 8.02 6.82
C ARG A 105 -9.35 9.21 5.94
N SER A 106 -9.44 9.06 4.63
CA SER A 106 -9.20 10.14 3.69
C SER A 106 -9.93 9.84 2.38
N ARG A 107 -9.69 10.69 1.38
CA ARG A 107 -10.10 10.46 -0.01
C ARG A 107 -8.89 10.65 -0.91
N THR A 108 -8.88 9.95 -2.03
CA THR A 108 -8.01 10.28 -3.16
C THR A 108 -8.41 11.63 -3.76
N TRP A 109 -7.73 12.02 -4.85
CA TRP A 109 -7.95 13.31 -5.50
C TRP A 109 -9.38 13.52 -5.96
N PRO A 110 -9.90 14.76 -5.87
CA PRO A 110 -11.20 15.08 -6.44
C PRO A 110 -11.20 14.85 -7.95
N SER A 111 -12.36 14.51 -8.51
CA SER A 111 -12.56 14.33 -9.95
C SER A 111 -12.20 15.56 -10.80
N THR A 112 -12.12 16.74 -10.19
CA THR A 112 -11.70 18.00 -10.81
C THR A 112 -10.20 18.30 -10.66
N GLU A 113 -9.40 17.37 -10.12
CA GLU A 113 -7.96 17.53 -10.03
C GLU A 113 -7.29 17.33 -11.40
N HIS A 114 -6.32 18.19 -11.72
CA HIS A 114 -5.67 18.23 -13.04
C HIS A 114 -4.13 18.12 -12.96
N ARG A 115 -3.55 18.03 -11.76
CA ARG A 115 -2.08 18.02 -11.56
C ARG A 115 -1.38 16.73 -12.02
N VAL A 116 -2.09 15.60 -12.16
CA VAL A 116 -1.50 14.26 -12.38
C VAL A 116 -1.98 13.62 -13.70
N GLY A 117 -2.53 14.40 -14.64
CA GLY A 117 -3.12 13.88 -15.88
C GLY A 117 -4.59 13.47 -15.69
N LYS A 118 -5.14 12.68 -16.63
CA LYS A 118 -6.55 12.27 -16.58
C LYS A 118 -6.75 11.28 -15.44
N LEU A 119 -7.50 11.67 -14.40
CA LEU A 119 -7.89 10.77 -13.33
C LEU A 119 -8.91 9.74 -13.84
N ASN A 120 -8.60 8.46 -13.64
CA ASN A 120 -9.58 7.39 -13.82
C ASN A 120 -10.74 7.61 -12.81
N GLY A 121 -11.99 7.58 -13.30
CA GLY A 121 -13.19 7.75 -12.48
C GLY A 121 -13.30 6.73 -11.35
N GLU A 122 -12.67 5.56 -11.48
CA GLU A 122 -12.62 4.55 -10.43
C GLU A 122 -11.72 4.93 -9.25
N VAL A 123 -10.81 5.87 -9.46
CA VAL A 123 -9.84 6.37 -8.47
C VAL A 123 -10.22 7.74 -7.96
N ALA A 124 -10.92 8.56 -8.73
CA ALA A 124 -11.35 9.89 -8.31
C ALA A 124 -12.31 9.83 -7.11
N ASP A 125 -12.13 10.76 -6.17
CA ASP A 125 -12.96 10.91 -4.97
C ASP A 125 -13.16 9.58 -4.21
N ARG A 126 -12.19 8.67 -4.21
CA ARG A 126 -12.32 7.35 -3.62
C ARG A 126 -11.98 7.37 -2.13
N PRO A 127 -12.83 6.83 -1.23
CA PRO A 127 -12.49 6.64 0.17
C PRO A 127 -11.27 5.72 0.32
N VAL A 128 -10.32 6.16 1.14
CA VAL A 128 -9.13 5.38 1.49
C VAL A 128 -8.88 5.48 2.99
N VAL A 129 -8.18 4.47 3.50
CA VAL A 129 -7.67 4.44 4.86
C VAL A 129 -6.16 4.47 4.80
N LEU A 130 -5.57 5.45 5.46
CA LEU A 130 -4.14 5.61 5.63
C LEU A 130 -3.73 5.03 6.98
N TYR A 131 -2.69 4.22 6.98
CA TYR A 131 -2.04 3.68 8.18
C TYR A 131 -0.64 4.27 8.25
N GLN A 132 -0.47 5.24 9.13
CA GLN A 132 0.77 5.99 9.30
C GLN A 132 1.52 5.47 10.52
N LEU A 133 2.76 5.03 10.29
CA LEU A 133 3.65 4.60 11.35
C LEU A 133 4.37 5.84 11.90
N ASP A 134 4.28 6.04 13.21
CA ASP A 134 4.93 7.15 13.90
C ASP A 134 6.44 6.88 14.04
N GLY A 135 7.27 7.90 13.81
CA GLY A 135 8.73 7.83 13.91
C GLY A 135 9.46 8.81 12.98
N ASP A 136 10.79 8.82 13.04
CA ASP A 136 11.64 9.77 12.30
C ASP A 136 11.53 9.65 10.77
N ARG A 137 10.97 8.53 10.27
CA ARG A 137 10.74 8.26 8.84
C ARG A 137 9.35 7.65 8.67
N PRO A 138 8.30 8.48 8.58
CA PRO A 138 6.94 7.97 8.51
C PRO A 138 6.75 7.09 7.27
N VAL A 139 6.21 5.90 7.49
CA VAL A 139 5.81 4.97 6.44
C VAL A 139 4.30 4.97 6.38
N THR A 140 3.74 5.07 5.17
CA THR A 140 2.29 5.05 4.96
C THR A 140 1.89 3.82 4.17
N PHE A 141 1.02 3.01 4.76
CA PHE A 141 0.28 1.96 4.08
C PHE A 141 -1.10 2.50 3.72
N VAL A 142 -1.65 2.04 2.60
CA VAL A 142 -2.90 2.53 2.04
C VAL A 142 -3.76 1.35 1.66
N ARG A 143 -5.05 1.43 1.94
CA ARG A 143 -6.07 0.55 1.37
C ARG A 143 -7.32 1.33 1.02
N VAL A 144 -8.11 0.81 0.10
CA VAL A 144 -9.48 1.29 -0.13
C VAL A 144 -10.38 0.86 1.03
N GLY A 145 -11.29 1.75 1.44
CA GLY A 145 -12.30 1.48 2.48
C GLY A 145 -12.82 2.72 3.18
#